data_AF-A0A397MGC1-F1
#
_entry.id   AF-A0A397MGC1-F1
#
_cell.length_a   1.000
_cell.length_b   1.000
_cell.length_c   1.000
_cell.angle_alpha   90.00
_cell.angle_beta   90.00
_cell.angle_gamma   90.00
#
_symmetry.space_group_name_H-M   'P 1'
#
loop_
_entity.id
_entity.type
_entity.pdbx_description
1 polymer ?
#
loop_
_entity_poly.entity_id
_entity_poly.type
_entity_poly.pdbx_seq_one_letter_code
_entity_poly.pdbx_strand_id
1 'polypeptide(L)'
;MRITLLMSMLLTAGIAHAGVLVNSPVWVVALQCDGYTQCYASSNGSYTGSLSGARRFNDMAQASRFVESFTSSIRDKNPQIQQINEQVCVQPAANSTIEKNARPC
;
A
#
# COMPACT_ATOMS: atom_id res chain seq x y z
N MET A 1 56.17 25.40 -18.39
CA MET A 1 55.57 24.17 -17.83
C MET A 1 54.14 24.48 -17.40
N ARG A 2 53.15 23.94 -18.10
CA ARG A 2 51.72 24.06 -17.73
C ARG A 2 51.29 22.73 -17.13
N ILE A 3 51.00 22.71 -15.84
CA ILE A 3 50.53 21.52 -15.11
C ILE A 3 49.00 21.55 -15.17
N THR A 4 48.42 20.68 -15.99
CA THR A 4 46.96 20.53 -16.09
C THR A 4 46.52 19.49 -15.06
N LEU A 5 45.99 19.95 -13.93
CA LEU A 5 45.37 19.10 -12.91
C LEU A 5 43.94 18.75 -13.36
N LEU A 6 43.77 17.55 -13.91
CA LEU A 6 42.44 16.96 -14.15
C LEU A 6 41.94 16.34 -12.86
N MET A 7 40.95 16.99 -12.24
CA MET A 7 40.31 16.59 -11.01
C MET A 7 39.24 15.54 -11.33
N SER A 8 39.55 14.27 -11.05
CA SER A 8 38.67 13.12 -11.28
C SER A 8 37.49 13.14 -10.32
N MET A 9 36.34 13.60 -10.80
CA MET A 9 35.07 13.54 -10.08
C MET A 9 34.54 12.10 -10.13
N LEU A 10 34.87 11.29 -9.12
CA LEU A 10 34.26 9.98 -8.92
C LEU A 10 32.81 10.16 -8.45
N LEU A 11 31.86 10.04 -9.37
CA LEU A 11 30.45 9.86 -9.03
C LEU A 11 30.29 8.48 -8.38
N THR A 12 30.06 8.44 -7.07
CA THR A 12 29.51 7.26 -6.40
C THR A 12 28.03 7.12 -6.81
N ALA A 13 27.78 6.49 -7.96
CA ALA A 13 26.45 6.04 -8.32
C ALA A 13 26.05 4.95 -7.31
N GLY A 14 25.20 5.31 -6.35
CA GLY A 14 24.57 4.35 -5.46
C GLY A 14 23.82 3.32 -6.30
N ILE A 15 24.10 2.05 -6.06
CA ILE A 15 23.32 0.92 -6.56
C ILE A 15 21.86 1.04 -6.11
N ALA A 16 21.01 1.64 -6.95
CA ALA A 16 19.57 1.55 -6.78
C ALA A 16 19.17 0.10 -7.07
N HIS A 17 18.95 -0.70 -6.01
CA HIS A 17 18.38 -2.02 -6.15
C HIS A 17 16.90 -1.86 -6.55
N ALA A 18 16.51 -2.43 -7.69
CA ALA A 18 15.12 -2.48 -8.10
C ALA A 18 14.28 -3.13 -6.99
N GLY A 19 13.11 -2.55 -6.72
CA GLY A 19 12.15 -3.16 -5.82
C GLY A 19 11.58 -4.42 -6.45
N VAL A 20 10.89 -5.22 -5.64
CA VAL A 20 10.14 -6.38 -6.11
C VAL A 20 8.68 -6.25 -5.73
N LEU A 21 7.80 -6.63 -6.66
CA LEU A 21 6.37 -6.70 -6.39
C LEU A 21 6.10 -7.94 -5.55
N VAL A 22 5.61 -7.73 -4.33
CA VAL A 22 5.14 -8.79 -3.44
C VAL A 22 3.65 -8.68 -3.23
N ASN A 23 2.99 -9.83 -3.12
CA ASN A 23 1.57 -9.89 -2.81
C ASN A 23 1.40 -9.81 -1.29
N SER A 24 0.97 -8.65 -0.79
CA SER A 24 0.81 -8.40 0.64
C SER A 24 -0.67 -8.48 1.02
N PRO A 25 -1.04 -9.26 2.06
CA PRO A 25 -2.39 -9.24 2.59
C PRO A 25 -2.61 -7.93 3.35
N VAL A 26 -3.65 -7.20 2.98
CA VAL A 26 -4.12 -6.02 3.72
C VAL A 26 -5.59 -6.15 4.07
N TRP A 27 -6.01 -5.40 5.06
CA TRP A 27 -7.39 -5.34 5.50
C TRP A 27 -8.02 -4.03 5.04
N VAL A 28 -9.23 -4.13 4.51
CA VAL A 28 -10.08 -3.00 4.11
C VAL A 28 -11.46 -3.17 4.71
N VAL A 29 -12.25 -2.09 4.73
CA VAL A 29 -13.65 -2.15 5.15
C VAL A 29 -14.53 -1.89 3.94
N ALA A 30 -15.22 -2.95 3.48
CA ALA A 30 -16.28 -2.85 2.49
C ALA A 30 -17.57 -2.36 3.15
N LEU A 31 -18.37 -1.65 2.38
CA LEU A 31 -19.65 -1.09 2.78
C LEU A 31 -20.69 -1.40 1.71
N GLN A 32 -21.96 -1.23 2.07
CA GLN A 32 -23.09 -1.28 1.15
C GLN A 32 -23.63 0.14 0.94
N CYS A 33 -23.35 0.71 -0.23
CA CYS A 33 -23.71 2.09 -0.56
C CYS A 33 -24.73 2.14 -1.68
N ASP A 34 -25.65 3.09 -1.58
CA ASP A 34 -26.60 3.40 -2.63
C ASP A 34 -25.86 3.81 -3.91
N GLY A 35 -26.25 3.22 -5.04
CA GLY A 35 -25.67 3.54 -6.35
C GLY A 35 -24.33 2.86 -6.66
N TYR A 36 -23.76 2.06 -5.76
CA TYR A 36 -22.53 1.30 -6.01
C TYR A 36 -22.75 -0.20 -5.77
N THR A 37 -22.25 -1.04 -6.68
CA THR A 37 -22.23 -2.51 -6.45
C THR A 37 -21.36 -2.87 -5.25
N GLN A 38 -20.25 -2.15 -5.07
CA GLN A 38 -19.34 -2.28 -3.95
C GLN A 38 -18.70 -0.93 -3.66
N CYS A 39 -18.60 -0.58 -2.39
CA CYS A 39 -17.92 0.62 -1.93
C CYS A 39 -17.07 0.28 -0.72
N TYR A 40 -16.12 1.16 -0.40
CA TYR A 40 -15.17 0.96 0.68
C TYR A 40 -15.05 2.23 1.53
N ALA A 41 -14.81 2.06 2.82
CA ALA A 41 -14.51 3.18 3.69
C ALA A 41 -13.16 3.80 3.30
N SER A 42 -13.17 5.10 3.00
CA SER A 42 -11.95 5.88 2.75
C SER A 42 -11.50 6.61 4.04
N SER A 43 -12.49 7.05 4.82
CA SER A 43 -12.33 7.70 6.14
C SER A 43 -13.47 7.27 7.06
N ASN A 44 -13.44 7.68 8.33
CA ASN A 44 -14.46 7.29 9.32
C ASN A 44 -15.84 7.92 9.06
N GLY A 45 -15.98 8.83 8.11
CA GLY A 45 -17.26 9.42 7.70
C GLY A 45 -17.45 9.50 6.19
N SER A 46 -16.64 8.79 5.40
CA SER A 46 -16.71 8.85 3.93
C SER A 46 -16.31 7.54 3.29
N TYR A 47 -16.93 7.24 2.15
CA TYR A 47 -16.68 6.04 1.36
C TYR A 47 -16.33 6.39 -0.08
N THR A 48 -15.78 5.42 -0.80
CA THR A 48 -15.43 5.49 -2.21
C THR A 48 -15.99 4.27 -2.95
N GLY A 49 -16.32 4.44 -4.22
CA GLY A 49 -16.74 3.33 -5.10
C GLY A 49 -15.58 2.50 -5.66
N SER A 50 -14.33 2.82 -5.32
CA SER A 50 -13.15 2.12 -5.83
C SER A 50 -12.27 1.62 -4.69
N LEU A 51 -11.79 0.37 -4.84
CA LEU A 51 -10.87 -0.25 -3.90
C LEU A 51 -9.57 0.55 -3.75
N SER A 52 -9.11 1.24 -4.81
CA SER A 52 -7.90 2.06 -4.77
C SER A 52 -7.98 3.23 -3.78
N GLY A 53 -9.17 3.73 -3.47
CA GLY A 53 -9.38 4.79 -2.47
C GLY A 53 -9.75 4.27 -1.07
N ALA A 54 -9.83 2.95 -0.89
CA ALA A 54 -10.15 2.34 0.39
C ALA A 54 -9.04 2.61 1.42
N ARG A 55 -9.39 2.67 2.69
CA ARG A 55 -8.37 2.71 3.74
C ARG A 55 -7.79 1.31 3.96
N ARG A 56 -6.46 1.20 3.95
CA ARG A 56 -5.74 -0.05 4.21
C ARG A 56 -5.34 -0.13 5.67
N PHE A 57 -5.38 -1.34 6.19
CA PHE A 57 -4.89 -1.68 7.51
C PHE A 57 -4.00 -2.91 7.40
N ASN A 58 -2.88 -2.89 8.12
CA ASN A 58 -1.95 -4.02 8.15
C ASN A 58 -2.51 -5.20 8.96
N ASP A 59 -3.48 -4.94 9.84
CA ASP A 59 -3.99 -5.92 10.79
C ASP A 59 -5.51 -5.79 10.96
N MET A 60 -6.18 -6.92 11.17
CA MET A 60 -7.63 -6.99 11.34
C MET A 60 -8.09 -6.14 12.54
N ALA A 61 -7.32 -6.14 13.63
CA ALA A 61 -7.68 -5.38 14.84
C ALA A 61 -7.76 -3.87 14.58
N GLN A 62 -6.90 -3.35 13.69
CA GLN A 62 -6.94 -1.93 13.31
C GLN A 62 -8.18 -1.61 12.46
N ALA A 63 -8.55 -2.51 11.55
CA ALA A 63 -9.78 -2.38 10.76
C ALA A 63 -11.02 -2.42 11.67
N SER A 64 -11.05 -3.30 12.67
CA SER A 64 -12.15 -3.36 13.65
C SER A 64 -12.31 -2.05 14.43
N ARG A 65 -11.22 -1.52 15.00
CA ARG A 65 -11.25 -0.24 15.71
C ARG A 65 -11.69 0.92 14.81
N PHE A 66 -11.32 0.86 13.53
CA PHE A 66 -11.75 1.85 12.56
C PHE A 66 -13.26 1.79 12.30
N VAL A 67 -13.85 0.59 12.19
CA VAL A 67 -15.31 0.40 12.09
C VAL A 67 -16.01 0.96 13.32
N GLU A 68 -15.47 0.73 14.53
CA GLU A 68 -16.03 1.28 15.78
C GLU A 68 -16.00 2.82 15.81
N SER A 69 -15.07 3.44 15.08
CA SER A 69 -14.93 4.89 14.96
C SER A 69 -15.84 5.54 13.91
N PHE A 70 -16.72 4.77 13.25
CA PHE A 70 -17.56 5.30 12.18
C PHE A 70 -18.56 6.33 12.68
N THR A 71 -18.66 7.44 11.94
CA THR A 71 -19.74 8.39 12.12
C THR A 71 -21.04 7.83 11.56
N SER A 72 -22.17 8.39 12.01
CA SER A 72 -23.51 7.98 11.58
C SER A 72 -23.69 7.97 10.05
N SER A 73 -22.94 8.78 9.30
CA SER A 73 -23.04 8.85 7.84
C SER A 73 -22.69 7.54 7.12
N ILE A 74 -21.85 6.69 7.72
CA ILE A 74 -21.41 5.42 7.11
C ILE A 74 -21.61 4.20 8.01
N ARG A 75 -21.91 4.40 9.29
CA ARG A 75 -22.12 3.32 10.26
C ARG A 75 -23.25 2.37 9.85
N ASP A 76 -24.33 2.92 9.31
CA ASP A 76 -25.52 2.15 8.91
C ASP A 76 -25.39 1.51 7.52
N LYS A 77 -24.22 1.59 6.87
CA LYS A 77 -23.95 1.01 5.55
C LYS A 77 -23.35 -0.40 5.59
N ASN A 78 -23.78 -1.21 6.58
CA ASN A 78 -23.36 -2.61 6.76
C ASN A 78 -21.84 -2.83 6.58
N PRO A 79 -20.99 -2.32 7.50
CA PRO A 79 -19.55 -2.44 7.38
C PRO A 79 -19.09 -3.89 7.47
N GLN A 80 -18.23 -4.31 6.54
CA GLN A 80 -17.66 -5.65 6.44
C GLN A 80 -16.14 -5.55 6.32
N ILE A 81 -15.42 -6.14 7.27
CA ILE A 81 -13.96 -6.22 7.22
C ILE A 81 -13.59 -7.32 6.22
N GLN A 82 -12.77 -6.99 5.24
CA GLN A 82 -12.32 -7.90 4.19
C GLN A 82 -10.79 -7.90 4.14
N GLN A 83 -10.21 -9.08 4.00
CA GLN A 83 -8.81 -9.22 3.64
C GLN A 83 -8.69 -9.27 2.11
N ILE A 84 -7.81 -8.46 1.56
CA ILE A 84 -7.49 -8.44 0.14
C ILE A 84 -5.99 -8.63 -0.03
N ASN A 85 -5.59 -9.09 -1.21
CA ASN A 85 -4.20 -9.14 -1.60
C ASN A 85 -3.89 -7.98 -2.54
N GLU A 86 -2.90 -7.16 -2.19
CA GLU A 86 -2.41 -6.08 -3.05
C GLU A 86 -0.94 -6.29 -3.40
N GLN A 87 -0.55 -5.85 -4.60
CA GLN A 87 0.84 -5.86 -5.02
C GLN A 87 1.53 -4.61 -4.50
N VAL A 88 2.48 -4.79 -3.59
CA VAL A 88 3.27 -3.70 -3.01
C VAL A 88 4.71 -3.84 -3.50
N CYS A 89 5.32 -2.71 -3.87
CA CYS A 89 6.74 -2.66 -4.17
C CYS A 89 7.53 -2.62 -2.87
N VAL A 90 8.31 -3.65 -2.59
CA VAL A 90 9.19 -3.70 -1.42
C VAL A 90 10.64 -3.76 -1.87
N GLN A 91 11.53 -3.11 -1.12
CA GLN A 91 12.96 -3.24 -1.34
C GLN A 91 13.37 -4.65 -0.89
N PRO A 92 14.02 -5.47 -1.73
CA PRO A 92 14.52 -6.77 -1.32
C PRO A 92 15.54 -6.55 -0.19
N ALA A 93 15.26 -7.04 1.02
CA ALA A 93 16.25 -7.04 2.08
C ALA A 93 17.34 -8.07 1.75
N ALA A 94 18.60 -7.77 2.07
CA ALA A 94 19.77 -8.59 1.72
C ALA A 94 19.73 -10.06 2.23
N ASN A 95 18.73 -10.43 3.04
CA ASN A 95 18.53 -11.77 3.60
C ASN A 95 17.11 -12.33 3.35
N SER A 96 16.33 -11.71 2.47
CA SER A 96 15.01 -12.20 2.12
C SER A 96 15.15 -13.19 0.98
N THR A 97 14.64 -14.41 1.17
CA THR A 97 14.34 -15.38 0.10
C THR A 97 13.22 -14.82 -0.78
N ILE A 98 13.44 -13.66 -1.39
CA ILE A 98 12.55 -13.12 -2.41
C ILE A 98 12.58 -14.13 -3.53
N GLU A 99 11.40 -14.65 -3.85
CA GLU A 99 11.23 -15.70 -4.84
C GLU A 99 12.00 -15.32 -6.11
N LYS A 100 12.83 -16.25 -6.60
CA LYS A 100 13.73 -16.05 -7.76
C LYS A 100 13.01 -15.57 -9.05
N ASN A 101 11.68 -15.46 -9.04
CA ASN A 101 10.82 -15.01 -10.13
C ASN A 101 9.98 -13.75 -9.79
N ALA A 102 10.27 -13.01 -8.73
CA ALA A 102 9.54 -11.79 -8.41
C ALA A 102 9.72 -10.73 -9.51
N ARG A 103 8.62 -10.10 -9.93
CA ARG A 103 8.65 -9.06 -10.98
C ARG A 103 9.24 -7.77 -10.41
N PRO A 104 10.17 -7.10 -11.12
CA PRO A 104 10.72 -5.85 -10.66
C PRO A 104 9.63 -4.75 -10.66
N CYS A 105 9.75 -3.88 -9.69
CA CYS A 105 9.19 -2.55 -9.63
C CYS A 105 10.34 -1.56 -9.35
#